data_AF-A0A0C6EWL6-F1
#
_entry.id   AF-A0A0C6EWL6-F1
#
_cell.length_a   1.000
_cell.length_b   1.000
_cell.length_c   1.000
_cell.angle_alpha   90.00
_cell.angle_beta   90.00
_cell.angle_gamma   90.00
#
_symmetry.space_group_name_H-M   'P 1'
#
loop_
_entity.id
_entity.type
_entity.pdbx_description
1 polymer ?
#
loop_
_entity_poly.entity_id
_entity_poly.type
_entity_poly.pdbx_seq_one_letter_code
_entity_poly.pdbx_strand_id
1 'polypeptide(L)'
;MSDNFLHSYRILEHEFKNQVQKDSAELKSIYLPNPIIPEEPVDYVFVGMEPSLGSWTEGKSDDDRLKIAQDKIDRGFRNFECSIEDFSIHYCIRNYLCQDPEKYYITDLSKGAMSTSLAKKKRNKRYESWYPLLIKEITLVSKPEAKVIAIGYGLHGFLLKHQFEEKAGRKIYRIPHYSKQAVGCHNKYIADNAQYEGFYPLISINDILKVAEDMLSKRETDDNIKKEIYNKLPKTLAEAKKKLIFCYKSEFEKIKSGCS
;
A
#
# COMPACT_ATOMS: atom_id res chain seq x y z
N MET A 1 12.67 -9.55 -16.83
CA MET A 1 12.58 -8.08 -16.75
C MET A 1 13.40 -7.47 -17.87
N SER A 2 12.87 -6.55 -18.69
CA SER A 2 13.70 -5.88 -19.71
C SER A 2 14.64 -4.88 -19.03
N ASP A 3 15.91 -4.84 -19.46
CA ASP A 3 16.91 -3.93 -18.87
C ASP A 3 16.46 -2.46 -18.91
N ASN A 4 15.66 -2.10 -19.92
CA ASN A 4 15.10 -0.76 -20.08
C ASN A 4 14.04 -0.41 -19.01
N PHE A 5 13.19 -1.37 -18.63
CA PHE A 5 12.18 -1.15 -17.59
C PHE A 5 12.83 -0.86 -16.24
N LEU A 6 13.77 -1.72 -15.81
CA LEU A 6 14.45 -1.57 -14.53
C LEU A 6 15.25 -0.27 -14.47
N HIS A 7 15.91 0.08 -15.57
CA HIS A 7 16.65 1.33 -15.69
C HIS A 7 15.73 2.55 -15.52
N SER A 8 14.59 2.56 -16.21
CA SER A 8 13.59 3.62 -16.11
C SER A 8 12.99 3.74 -14.71
N TYR A 9 12.73 2.60 -14.05
CA TYR A 9 12.23 2.60 -12.68
C TYR A 9 13.28 3.16 -11.71
N ARG A 10 14.56 2.83 -11.88
CA ARG A 10 15.66 3.38 -11.05
C ARG A 10 15.83 4.89 -11.22
N ILE A 11 15.66 5.42 -12.45
CA ILE A 11 15.64 6.88 -12.69
C ILE A 11 14.49 7.51 -11.90
N LEU A 12 13.29 6.93 -11.99
CA LEU A 12 12.13 7.43 -11.26
C LEU A 12 12.31 7.32 -9.73
N GLU A 13 12.96 6.27 -9.26
CA GLU A 13 13.32 6.12 -7.84
C GLU A 13 14.23 7.25 -7.35
N HIS A 14 15.17 7.69 -8.19
CA HIS A 14 16.00 8.84 -7.89
C HIS A 14 15.18 10.15 -7.82
N GLU A 15 14.20 10.33 -8.71
CA GLU A 15 13.25 11.45 -8.61
C GLU A 15 12.44 11.39 -7.29
N PHE A 16 12.00 10.21 -6.86
CA PHE A 16 11.32 10.04 -5.58
C PHE A 16 12.22 10.45 -4.41
N LYS A 17 13.48 9.99 -4.38
CA LYS A 17 14.45 10.34 -3.35
C LYS A 17 14.70 11.84 -3.29
N ASN A 18 14.84 12.49 -4.46
CA ASN A 18 14.99 13.94 -4.55
C ASN A 18 13.75 14.69 -4.05
N GLN A 19 12.55 14.18 -4.33
CA GLN A 19 11.31 14.78 -3.80
C GLN A 19 11.20 14.60 -2.29
N VAL A 20 11.58 13.44 -1.74
CA VAL A 20 11.65 13.25 -0.28
C VAL A 20 12.62 14.24 0.35
N GLN A 21 13.82 14.44 -0.21
CA GLN A 21 14.79 15.40 0.33
C GLN A 21 14.20 16.83 0.41
N LYS A 22 13.44 17.25 -0.60
CA LYS A 22 12.72 18.54 -0.59
C LYS A 22 11.68 18.59 0.52
N ASP A 23 10.90 17.53 0.70
CA ASP A 23 9.89 17.45 1.76
C ASP A 23 10.53 17.43 3.17
N SER A 24 11.68 16.77 3.32
CA SER A 24 12.37 16.57 4.60
C SER A 24 12.86 17.86 5.24
N ALA A 25 13.11 18.91 4.45
CA ALA A 25 13.44 20.25 4.96
C ALA A 25 12.37 20.79 5.91
N GLU A 26 11.11 20.39 5.74
CA GLU A 26 9.99 20.84 6.58
C GLU A 26 9.31 19.71 7.37
N LEU A 27 9.36 18.47 6.87
CA LEU A 27 8.50 17.37 7.33
C LEU A 27 9.25 16.20 7.97
N LYS A 28 10.57 16.27 8.10
CA LYS A 28 11.39 15.19 8.71
C LYS A 28 11.01 13.82 8.12
N SER A 29 11.11 13.71 6.81
CA SER A 29 10.68 12.54 6.04
C SER A 29 11.87 11.66 5.64
N ILE A 30 11.63 10.37 5.43
CA ILE A 30 12.61 9.42 4.88
C ILE A 30 12.00 8.64 3.72
N TYR A 31 12.80 8.31 2.71
CA TYR A 31 12.31 7.57 1.55
C TYR A 31 12.08 6.11 1.94
N LEU A 32 10.83 5.64 1.88
CA LEU A 32 10.49 4.25 2.13
C LEU A 32 10.21 3.55 0.78
N PRO A 33 11.05 2.59 0.35
CA PRO A 33 10.85 1.93 -0.93
C PRO A 33 9.66 0.96 -0.87
N ASN A 34 9.01 0.78 -2.02
CA ASN A 34 7.91 -0.17 -2.21
C ASN A 34 8.38 -1.62 -2.07
N PRO A 35 7.47 -2.56 -1.75
CA PRO A 35 7.81 -3.95 -1.45
C PRO A 35 8.49 -4.64 -2.63
N ILE A 36 7.89 -4.60 -3.82
CA ILE A 36 8.38 -5.33 -4.99
C ILE A 36 8.29 -4.43 -6.23
N ILE A 37 9.39 -4.33 -6.97
CA ILE A 37 9.40 -3.73 -8.30
C ILE A 37 8.91 -4.83 -9.26
N PRO A 38 7.84 -4.61 -10.03
CA PRO A 38 7.30 -5.65 -10.90
C PRO A 38 8.27 -5.94 -12.05
N GLU A 39 8.33 -7.18 -12.51
CA GLU A 39 9.22 -7.58 -13.62
C GLU A 39 8.71 -7.15 -15.01
N GLU A 40 7.43 -6.83 -15.07
CA GLU A 40 6.68 -6.42 -16.25
C GLU A 40 5.46 -5.57 -15.82
N PRO A 41 4.82 -4.84 -16.75
CA PRO A 41 3.62 -4.06 -16.44
C PRO A 41 2.49 -4.90 -15.84
N VAL A 42 1.88 -4.40 -14.77
CA VAL A 42 0.83 -5.10 -14.00
C VAL A 42 -0.59 -4.73 -14.43
N ASP A 43 -1.55 -5.58 -14.08
CA ASP A 43 -2.98 -5.42 -14.35
C ASP A 43 -3.70 -4.54 -13.31
N TYR A 44 -3.17 -4.50 -12.08
CA TYR A 44 -3.75 -3.76 -10.97
C TYR A 44 -2.70 -2.91 -10.24
N VAL A 45 -2.98 -1.63 -10.03
CA VAL A 45 -2.13 -0.76 -9.21
C VAL A 45 -2.89 -0.25 -8.00
N PHE A 46 -2.38 -0.56 -6.81
CA PHE A 46 -2.91 -0.09 -5.54
C PHE A 46 -2.14 1.14 -5.08
N VAL A 47 -2.85 2.21 -4.77
CA VAL A 47 -2.25 3.48 -4.35
C VAL A 47 -2.75 3.83 -2.95
N GLY A 48 -1.85 3.90 -1.98
CA GLY A 48 -2.07 4.47 -0.66
C GLY A 48 -1.70 5.95 -0.58
N MET A 49 -1.76 6.51 0.62
CA MET A 49 -1.61 7.95 0.87
C MET A 49 -0.14 8.36 1.05
N GLU A 50 0.39 8.06 2.23
CA GLU A 50 1.78 8.24 2.61
C GLU A 50 2.16 7.14 3.59
N PRO A 51 3.39 6.63 3.54
CA PRO A 51 3.86 5.75 4.58
C PRO A 51 4.02 6.54 5.88
N SER A 52 3.84 5.85 7.00
CA SER A 52 4.08 6.43 8.33
C SER A 52 5.24 5.72 9.01
N LEU A 53 5.99 6.45 9.83
CA LEU A 53 7.05 5.87 10.66
C LEU A 53 6.51 4.82 11.65
N GLY A 54 5.20 4.87 11.97
CA GLY A 54 4.46 3.80 12.63
C GLY A 54 5.10 3.22 13.90
N SER A 55 4.75 1.97 14.21
CA SER A 55 5.33 1.19 15.32
C SER A 55 6.61 0.44 14.92
N TRP A 56 7.06 0.55 13.67
CA TRP A 56 8.30 -0.09 13.21
C TRP A 56 9.55 0.74 13.52
N THR A 57 9.37 1.98 14.01
CA THR A 57 10.41 2.89 14.48
C THR A 57 10.17 3.30 15.94
N GLU A 58 10.73 2.54 16.88
CA GLU A 58 10.52 2.72 18.32
C GLU A 58 11.49 3.75 18.92
N GLY A 59 11.34 5.02 18.53
CA GLY A 59 12.18 6.13 18.99
C GLY A 59 11.42 7.17 19.83
N LYS A 60 12.15 7.89 20.69
CA LYS A 60 11.59 8.92 21.60
C LYS A 60 11.40 10.28 20.94
N SER A 61 12.14 10.54 19.86
CA SER A 61 12.06 11.76 19.05
C SER A 61 11.89 11.42 17.57
N ASP A 62 11.46 12.38 16.75
CA ASP A 62 11.39 12.18 15.30
C ASP A 62 12.78 11.85 14.71
N ASP A 63 13.86 12.43 15.24
CA ASP A 63 15.21 12.20 14.73
C ASP A 63 15.72 10.79 15.06
N ASP A 64 15.42 10.27 16.26
CA ASP A 64 15.73 8.87 16.62
C ASP A 64 14.96 7.89 15.73
N ARG A 65 13.67 8.18 15.47
CA ARG A 65 12.83 7.35 14.62
C ARG A 65 13.33 7.33 13.19
N LEU A 66 13.82 8.45 12.67
CA LEU A 66 14.42 8.51 11.34
C LEU A 66 15.73 7.71 11.24
N LYS A 67 16.57 7.72 12.28
CA LYS A 67 17.78 6.88 12.32
C LYS A 67 17.44 5.39 12.32
N ILE A 68 16.48 4.98 13.16
CA ILE A 68 15.97 3.60 13.19
C ILE A 68 15.36 3.23 11.84
N ALA A 69 14.61 4.15 11.23
CA ALA A 69 14.00 3.93 9.92
C ALA A 69 15.08 3.67 8.86
N GLN A 70 16.12 4.50 8.82
CA GLN A 70 17.22 4.38 7.86
C GLN A 70 17.94 3.04 8.03
N ASP A 71 18.32 2.65 9.25
CA ASP A 71 18.95 1.35 9.52
C ASP A 71 18.10 0.18 8.99
N LYS A 72 16.80 0.20 9.27
CA LYS A 72 15.90 -0.86 8.80
C LYS A 72 15.77 -0.88 7.28
N ILE A 73 15.65 0.28 6.65
CA ILE A 73 15.54 0.40 5.18
C ILE A 73 16.80 -0.14 4.50
N ASP A 74 17.97 0.20 5.03
CA ASP A 74 19.27 -0.26 4.55
C ASP A 74 19.42 -1.78 4.69
N ARG A 75 18.80 -2.36 5.72
CA ARG A 75 18.71 -3.81 5.95
C ARG A 75 17.57 -4.49 5.20
N GLY A 76 16.93 -3.78 4.27
CA GLY A 76 15.95 -4.35 3.35
C GLY A 76 14.49 -4.22 3.78
N PHE A 77 14.16 -3.43 4.81
CA PHE A 77 12.78 -3.12 5.18
C PHE A 77 12.07 -2.32 4.07
N ARG A 78 10.81 -2.65 3.78
CA ARG A 78 10.01 -2.01 2.73
C ARG A 78 8.60 -1.72 3.20
N ASN A 79 7.92 -0.88 2.43
CA ASN A 79 6.53 -0.54 2.67
C ASN A 79 5.59 -1.75 2.47
N PHE A 80 4.39 -1.70 3.04
CA PHE A 80 3.34 -2.73 2.90
C PHE A 80 3.78 -4.17 3.28
N GLU A 81 4.75 -4.32 4.18
CA GLU A 81 5.26 -5.64 4.61
C GLU A 81 5.49 -5.71 6.12
N CYS A 82 4.81 -4.88 6.91
CA CYS A 82 5.11 -4.76 8.34
C CYS A 82 3.96 -5.16 9.27
N SER A 83 2.72 -5.11 8.80
CA SER A 83 1.54 -5.26 9.64
C SER A 83 0.57 -6.32 9.12
N ILE A 84 -0.33 -6.77 10.01
CA ILE A 84 -1.38 -7.70 9.60
C ILE A 84 -2.32 -7.07 8.57
N GLU A 85 -2.51 -5.75 8.61
CA GLU A 85 -3.26 -5.00 7.61
C GLU A 85 -2.62 -5.08 6.23
N ASP A 86 -1.30 -4.92 6.15
CA ASP A 86 -0.55 -5.04 4.90
C ASP A 86 -0.71 -6.46 4.32
N PHE A 87 -0.45 -7.48 5.14
CA PHE A 87 -0.60 -8.86 4.67
C PHE A 87 -2.05 -9.24 4.37
N SER A 88 -3.03 -8.61 5.03
CA SER A 88 -4.46 -8.82 4.74
C SER A 88 -4.83 -8.27 3.35
N ILE A 89 -4.33 -7.10 2.96
CA ILE A 89 -4.60 -6.58 1.62
C ILE A 89 -3.92 -7.46 0.55
N HIS A 90 -2.68 -7.89 0.77
CA HIS A 90 -1.99 -8.82 -0.14
C HIS A 90 -2.74 -10.16 -0.27
N TYR A 91 -3.20 -10.73 0.85
CA TYR A 91 -4.04 -11.91 0.86
C TYR A 91 -5.32 -11.71 0.04
N CYS A 92 -6.03 -10.59 0.23
CA CYS A 92 -7.27 -10.32 -0.48
C CYS A 92 -7.05 -10.13 -1.98
N ILE A 93 -5.97 -9.45 -2.37
CA ILE A 93 -5.65 -9.24 -3.79
C ILE A 93 -5.42 -10.57 -4.49
N ARG A 94 -4.60 -11.45 -3.88
CA ARG A 94 -4.25 -12.76 -4.45
C ARG A 94 -5.43 -13.73 -4.53
N ASN A 95 -6.40 -13.65 -3.62
CA ASN A 95 -7.49 -14.62 -3.54
C ASN A 95 -8.81 -14.15 -4.15
N TYR A 96 -9.05 -12.83 -4.21
CA TYR A 96 -10.36 -12.30 -4.61
C TYR A 96 -10.31 -11.35 -5.80
N LEU A 97 -9.12 -10.84 -6.19
CA LEU A 97 -8.97 -9.96 -7.34
C LEU A 97 -8.23 -10.65 -8.49
N CYS A 98 -6.93 -10.89 -8.30
CA CYS A 98 -6.08 -11.44 -9.35
C CYS A 98 -6.44 -12.88 -9.69
N GLN A 99 -6.54 -13.18 -10.97
CA GLN A 99 -6.56 -14.52 -11.53
C GLN A 99 -5.25 -14.78 -12.25
N ASP A 100 -4.69 -15.98 -12.19
CA ASP A 100 -3.50 -16.31 -13.00
C ASP A 100 -3.81 -16.05 -14.50
N PRO A 101 -3.02 -15.22 -15.23
CA PRO A 101 -1.68 -14.69 -14.92
C PRO A 101 -1.61 -13.21 -14.48
N GLU A 102 -2.70 -12.60 -14.05
CA GLU A 102 -2.77 -11.20 -13.63
C GLU A 102 -1.83 -10.87 -12.46
N LYS A 103 -1.20 -9.70 -12.54
CA LYS A 103 -0.26 -9.20 -11.54
C LYS A 103 -0.74 -7.89 -10.93
N TYR A 104 -0.18 -7.54 -9.77
CA TYR A 104 -0.46 -6.28 -9.10
C TYR A 104 0.81 -5.60 -8.59
N TYR A 105 0.69 -4.30 -8.40
CA TYR A 105 1.70 -3.44 -7.78
C TYR A 105 1.04 -2.59 -6.70
N ILE A 106 1.71 -2.41 -5.56
CA ILE A 106 1.22 -1.55 -4.47
C ILE A 106 2.24 -0.45 -4.17
N THR A 107 1.73 0.76 -4.01
CA THR A 107 2.53 1.98 -3.86
C THR A 107 1.76 3.02 -3.05
N ASP A 108 2.39 4.13 -2.69
CA ASP A 108 1.73 5.30 -2.11
C ASP A 108 1.77 6.49 -3.07
N LEU A 109 0.84 7.44 -2.98
CA LEU A 109 0.95 8.72 -3.70
C LEU A 109 2.29 9.40 -3.41
N SER A 110 2.74 9.36 -2.15
CA SER A 110 4.02 9.94 -1.71
C SER A 110 4.89 8.89 -1.03
N LYS A 111 6.21 8.90 -1.28
CA LYS A 111 7.14 7.86 -0.77
C LYS A 111 7.83 8.21 0.54
N GLY A 112 7.50 9.38 1.10
CA GLY A 112 8.13 9.90 2.29
C GLY A 112 7.45 9.41 3.57
N ALA A 113 8.12 8.54 4.32
CA ALA A 113 7.67 8.10 5.64
C ALA A 113 7.95 9.18 6.68
N MET A 114 6.90 9.56 7.42
CA MET A 114 6.99 10.59 8.46
C MET A 114 6.03 10.29 9.62
N SER A 115 6.09 11.10 10.68
CA SER A 115 5.10 11.01 11.75
C SER A 115 3.72 11.46 11.27
N THR A 116 2.66 10.82 11.78
CA THR A 116 1.28 11.11 11.33
C THR A 116 0.81 12.52 11.69
N SER A 117 1.41 13.15 12.70
CA SER A 117 1.17 14.55 13.05
C SER A 117 1.72 15.50 12.00
N LEU A 118 2.91 15.23 11.46
CA LEU A 118 3.52 16.01 10.38
C LEU A 118 2.83 15.79 9.04
N ALA A 119 2.43 14.54 8.75
CA ALA A 119 1.72 14.19 7.52
C ALA A 119 0.46 15.03 7.27
N LYS A 120 -0.24 15.45 8.34
CA LYS A 120 -1.45 16.28 8.26
C LYS A 120 -1.17 17.74 7.90
N LYS A 121 -0.05 18.32 8.33
CA LYS A 121 0.17 19.79 8.31
C LYS A 121 0.20 20.39 6.90
N LYS A 122 0.65 19.63 5.90
CA LYS A 122 0.85 20.10 4.51
C LYS A 122 0.45 19.06 3.47
N ARG A 123 -0.51 18.18 3.80
CA ARG A 123 -0.87 17.03 2.96
C ARG A 123 -1.20 17.45 1.53
N ASN A 124 -2.08 18.43 1.34
CA ASN A 124 -2.49 18.86 0.00
C ASN A 124 -1.30 19.35 -0.82
N LYS A 125 -0.50 20.30 -0.30
CA LYS A 125 0.70 20.81 -1.00
C LYS A 125 1.67 19.70 -1.38
N ARG A 126 1.89 18.74 -0.48
CA ARG A 126 2.74 17.58 -0.74
C ARG A 126 2.14 16.68 -1.80
N TYR A 127 0.84 16.43 -1.77
CA TYR A 127 0.17 15.64 -2.79
C TYR A 127 0.27 16.26 -4.16
N GLU A 128 0.15 17.59 -4.28
CA GLU A 128 0.38 18.29 -5.54
C GLU A 128 1.79 18.05 -6.09
N SER A 129 2.82 18.09 -5.25
CA SER A 129 4.21 17.88 -5.71
C SER A 129 4.52 16.42 -6.05
N TRP A 130 3.82 15.48 -5.43
CA TRP A 130 3.99 14.04 -5.68
C TRP A 130 3.14 13.51 -6.83
N TYR A 131 2.02 14.16 -7.15
CA TYR A 131 1.08 13.67 -8.15
C TYR A 131 1.69 13.45 -9.55
N PRO A 132 2.52 14.36 -10.10
CA PRO A 132 3.20 14.09 -11.38
C PRO A 132 4.12 12.87 -11.34
N LEU A 133 4.77 12.60 -10.19
CA LEU A 133 5.64 11.44 -10.01
C LEU A 133 4.82 10.14 -9.92
N LEU A 134 3.63 10.18 -9.30
CA LEU A 134 2.71 9.06 -9.30
C LEU A 134 2.23 8.73 -10.73
N ILE A 135 1.92 9.74 -11.55
CA ILE A 135 1.51 9.51 -12.95
C ILE A 135 2.63 8.84 -13.75
N LYS A 136 3.88 9.30 -13.59
CA LYS A 136 5.06 8.63 -14.20
C LYS A 136 5.17 7.18 -13.74
N GLU A 137 5.02 6.93 -12.44
CA GLU A 137 5.12 5.58 -11.87
C GLU A 137 4.06 4.66 -12.45
N ILE A 138 2.79 5.05 -12.39
CA ILE A 138 1.67 4.24 -12.89
C ILE A 138 1.83 3.99 -14.39
N THR A 139 2.24 5.01 -15.15
CA THR A 139 2.47 4.86 -16.59
C THR A 139 3.56 3.83 -16.89
N LEU A 140 4.62 3.81 -16.09
CA LEU A 140 5.72 2.88 -16.23
C LEU A 140 5.33 1.45 -15.82
N VAL A 141 4.72 1.28 -14.66
CA VAL A 141 4.54 -0.03 -14.01
C VAL A 141 3.28 -0.78 -14.42
N SER A 142 2.38 -0.19 -15.20
CA SER A 142 1.05 -0.79 -15.45
C SER A 142 0.70 -0.86 -16.92
N LYS A 143 -0.06 -1.90 -17.28
CA LYS A 143 -0.63 -2.06 -18.62
C LYS A 143 -1.57 -0.89 -18.96
N PRO A 144 -1.82 -0.60 -20.25
CA PRO A 144 -2.77 0.44 -20.65
C PRO A 144 -4.18 0.28 -20.06
N GLU A 145 -4.65 -0.96 -19.98
CA GLU A 145 -5.96 -1.36 -19.46
C GLU A 145 -5.97 -1.59 -17.95
N ALA A 146 -4.85 -1.36 -17.26
CA ALA A 146 -4.72 -1.62 -15.85
C ALA A 146 -5.72 -0.80 -15.02
N LYS A 147 -6.27 -1.42 -13.98
CA LYS A 147 -7.17 -0.77 -13.03
C LYS A 147 -6.36 -0.19 -11.88
N VAL A 148 -6.61 1.06 -11.55
CA VAL A 148 -5.95 1.74 -10.43
C VAL A 148 -6.92 1.79 -9.26
N ILE A 149 -6.49 1.34 -8.09
CA ILE A 149 -7.32 1.22 -6.89
C ILE A 149 -6.75 2.13 -5.79
N ALA A 150 -7.47 3.19 -5.47
CA ALA A 150 -7.15 4.06 -4.34
C ALA A 150 -7.53 3.39 -3.01
N ILE A 151 -6.58 3.30 -2.10
CA ILE A 151 -6.79 2.83 -0.73
C ILE A 151 -7.29 4.02 0.10
N GLY A 152 -8.61 4.12 0.26
CA GLY A 152 -9.27 5.14 1.05
C GLY A 152 -9.89 6.30 0.27
N TYR A 153 -10.96 6.86 0.85
CA TYR A 153 -11.80 7.89 0.22
C TYR A 153 -11.07 9.22 -0.01
N GLY A 154 -10.20 9.62 0.93
CA GLY A 154 -9.47 10.90 0.83
C GLY A 154 -8.54 10.94 -0.37
N LEU A 155 -7.80 9.85 -0.61
CA LEU A 155 -6.94 9.71 -1.78
C LEU A 155 -7.77 9.64 -3.07
N HIS A 156 -8.82 8.82 -3.09
CA HIS A 156 -9.70 8.70 -4.25
C HIS A 156 -10.27 10.07 -4.67
N GLY A 157 -10.78 10.85 -3.70
CA GLY A 157 -11.27 12.20 -3.96
C GLY A 157 -10.19 13.16 -4.47
N PHE A 158 -8.96 13.06 -3.94
CA PHE A 158 -7.82 13.81 -4.46
C PHE A 158 -7.52 13.45 -5.92
N LEU A 159 -7.47 12.15 -6.27
CA LEU A 159 -7.14 11.70 -7.62
C LEU A 159 -8.22 12.10 -8.65
N LEU A 160 -9.51 11.99 -8.28
CA LEU A 160 -10.60 12.48 -9.13
C LEU A 160 -10.52 13.98 -9.39
N LYS A 161 -10.29 14.78 -8.34
CA LYS A 161 -10.14 16.24 -8.46
C LYS A 161 -9.01 16.63 -9.42
N HIS A 162 -7.97 15.81 -9.53
CA HIS A 162 -6.81 16.07 -10.38
C HIS A 162 -6.89 15.44 -11.78
N GLN A 163 -8.08 14.95 -12.18
CA GLN A 163 -8.34 14.35 -13.49
C GLN A 163 -7.43 13.13 -13.74
N PHE A 164 -7.32 12.26 -12.75
CA PHE A 164 -6.47 11.08 -12.83
C PHE A 164 -6.72 10.22 -14.07
N GLU A 165 -7.98 9.91 -14.38
CA GLU A 165 -8.29 9.01 -15.51
C GLU A 165 -7.89 9.60 -16.85
N GLU A 166 -7.98 10.93 -17.01
CA GLU A 166 -7.53 11.64 -18.22
C GLU A 166 -6.00 11.63 -18.33
N LYS A 167 -5.29 11.93 -17.23
CA LYS A 167 -3.82 12.06 -17.23
C LYS A 167 -3.10 10.72 -17.25
N ALA A 168 -3.66 9.71 -16.58
CA ALA A 168 -3.09 8.38 -16.52
C ALA A 168 -3.68 7.45 -17.60
N GLY A 169 -4.78 7.81 -18.26
CA GLY A 169 -5.45 6.94 -19.24
C GLY A 169 -6.01 5.64 -18.65
N ARG A 170 -6.27 5.59 -17.34
CA ARG A 170 -6.61 4.38 -16.59
C ARG A 170 -7.79 4.64 -15.65
N LYS A 171 -8.70 3.68 -15.55
CA LYS A 171 -9.85 3.77 -14.65
C LYS A 171 -9.42 3.72 -13.19
N ILE A 172 -10.05 4.56 -12.37
CA ILE A 172 -9.82 4.59 -10.94
C ILE A 172 -11.00 4.00 -10.16
N TYR A 173 -10.67 3.12 -9.23
CA TYR A 173 -11.56 2.50 -8.26
C TYR A 173 -11.11 2.87 -6.85
N ARG A 174 -11.89 2.47 -5.86
CA ARG A 174 -11.56 2.67 -4.45
C ARG A 174 -11.81 1.42 -3.63
N ILE A 175 -11.07 1.30 -2.55
CA ILE A 175 -11.38 0.38 -1.46
C ILE A 175 -11.29 1.09 -0.11
N PRO A 176 -11.89 0.54 0.96
CA PRO A 176 -11.76 1.10 2.30
C PRO A 176 -10.30 1.16 2.77
N HIS A 177 -9.97 2.22 3.50
CA HIS A 177 -8.67 2.32 4.16
C HIS A 177 -8.59 1.31 5.32
N TYR A 178 -7.42 0.74 5.60
CA TYR A 178 -7.21 -0.24 6.66
C TYR A 178 -7.03 0.36 8.07
N SER A 179 -6.94 1.69 8.17
CA SER A 179 -6.73 2.39 9.45
C SER A 179 -7.91 2.25 10.40
N LYS A 180 -7.64 2.34 11.70
CA LYS A 180 -8.67 2.35 12.76
C LYS A 180 -9.72 3.45 12.58
N GLN A 181 -9.36 4.55 11.92
CA GLN A 181 -10.27 5.66 11.63
C GLN A 181 -11.37 5.28 10.62
N ALA A 182 -11.16 4.21 9.84
CA ALA A 182 -12.13 3.72 8.85
C ALA A 182 -13.09 2.65 9.40
N VAL A 183 -12.98 2.26 10.68
CA VAL A 183 -13.83 1.21 11.29
C VAL A 183 -15.32 1.54 11.19
N GLY A 184 -15.70 2.81 11.32
CA GLY A 184 -17.08 3.24 11.12
C GLY A 184 -17.60 2.94 9.71
N CYS A 185 -16.77 3.13 8.67
CA CYS A 185 -17.12 2.78 7.30
C CYS A 185 -17.24 1.27 7.12
N HIS A 186 -16.35 0.48 7.73
CA HIS A 186 -16.41 -0.99 7.67
C HIS A 186 -17.69 -1.51 8.32
N ASN A 187 -18.03 -1.02 9.52
CA ASN A 187 -19.25 -1.44 10.22
C ASN A 187 -20.52 -1.09 9.44
N LYS A 188 -20.57 0.12 8.85
CA LYS A 188 -21.68 0.51 7.98
C LYS A 188 -21.82 -0.43 6.79
N TYR A 189 -20.71 -0.73 6.11
CA TYR A 189 -20.71 -1.65 4.96
C TYR A 189 -21.23 -3.04 5.35
N ILE A 190 -20.81 -3.56 6.51
CA ILE A 190 -21.24 -4.87 7.01
C ILE A 190 -22.74 -4.89 7.33
N ALA A 191 -23.26 -3.84 7.97
CA ALA A 191 -24.68 -3.75 8.30
C ALA A 191 -25.59 -3.82 7.05
N ASP A 192 -25.10 -3.30 5.92
CA ASP A 192 -25.82 -3.30 4.64
C ASP A 192 -25.66 -4.64 3.86
N ASN A 193 -24.87 -5.60 4.35
CA ASN A 193 -24.50 -6.82 3.60
C ASN A 193 -24.61 -8.10 4.44
N ALA A 194 -25.81 -8.68 4.54
CA ALA A 194 -26.11 -9.87 5.36
C ALA A 194 -25.25 -11.13 5.08
N GLN A 195 -24.58 -11.21 3.93
CA GLN A 195 -23.73 -12.36 3.57
C GLN A 195 -22.43 -12.47 4.40
N TYR A 196 -22.10 -11.46 5.20
CA TYR A 196 -20.82 -11.42 5.92
C TYR A 196 -20.68 -12.52 7.01
N GLU A 197 -21.78 -12.98 7.62
CA GLU A 197 -21.74 -13.95 8.73
C GLU A 197 -21.23 -15.33 8.25
N GLY A 198 -21.66 -15.76 7.06
CA GLY A 198 -21.22 -17.02 6.45
C GLY A 198 -19.77 -16.98 5.95
N PHE A 199 -19.17 -15.80 5.84
CA PHE A 199 -17.81 -15.64 5.31
C PHE A 199 -16.73 -15.82 6.38
N TYR A 200 -17.00 -15.50 7.65
CA TYR A 200 -15.98 -15.52 8.71
C TYR A 200 -15.32 -16.89 8.95
N PRO A 201 -16.05 -18.02 8.88
CA PRO A 201 -15.43 -19.35 9.00
C PRO A 201 -14.47 -19.69 7.85
N LEU A 202 -14.58 -18.99 6.71
CA LEU A 202 -13.76 -19.24 5.52
C LEU A 202 -12.40 -18.51 5.57
N ILE A 203 -12.19 -17.61 6.54
CA ILE A 203 -10.95 -16.84 6.66
C ILE A 203 -10.08 -17.46 7.75
N SER A 204 -8.89 -17.91 7.38
CA SER A 204 -7.88 -18.36 8.32
C SER A 204 -6.76 -17.33 8.48
N ILE A 205 -6.36 -17.08 9.73
CA ILE A 205 -5.14 -16.30 10.00
C ILE A 205 -3.91 -16.97 9.38
N ASN A 206 -3.88 -18.31 9.33
CA ASN A 206 -2.76 -19.06 8.78
C ASN A 206 -2.56 -18.78 7.29
N ASP A 207 -3.63 -18.52 6.54
CA ASP A 207 -3.49 -18.22 5.11
C ASP A 207 -2.93 -16.81 4.88
N ILE A 208 -3.22 -15.86 5.77
CA ILE A 208 -2.58 -14.54 5.77
C ILE A 208 -1.12 -14.65 6.19
N LEU A 209 -0.80 -15.48 7.19
CA LEU A 209 0.58 -15.72 7.62
C LEU A 209 1.43 -16.42 6.54
N LYS A 210 0.84 -17.32 5.75
CA LYS A 210 1.51 -17.90 4.57
C LYS A 210 1.85 -16.84 3.52
N VAL A 211 0.96 -15.86 3.30
CA VAL A 211 1.25 -14.73 2.39
C VAL A 211 2.40 -13.89 2.93
N ALA A 212 2.43 -13.64 4.24
CA ALA A 212 3.55 -12.93 4.87
C ALA A 212 4.88 -13.67 4.70
N GLU A 213 4.90 -14.98 4.95
CA GLU A 213 6.09 -15.83 4.77
C GLU A 213 6.56 -15.88 3.31
N ASP A 214 5.65 -16.06 2.36
CA ASP A 214 5.95 -16.04 0.92
C ASP A 214 6.56 -14.70 0.49
N MET A 215 6.03 -13.57 0.95
CA MET A 215 6.56 -12.25 0.62
C MET A 215 7.94 -12.02 1.24
N LEU A 216 8.10 -12.30 2.53
CA LEU A 216 9.36 -12.08 3.23
C LEU A 216 10.47 -13.02 2.75
N SER A 217 10.14 -14.24 2.32
CA SER A 217 11.14 -15.21 1.82
C SER A 217 11.71 -14.84 0.44
N LYS A 218 10.91 -14.18 -0.41
CA LYS A 218 11.31 -13.76 -1.78
C LYS A 218 12.19 -12.52 -1.82
N ARG A 219 12.58 -11.95 -0.67
CA ARG A 219 13.30 -10.69 -0.57
C ARG A 219 14.70 -10.85 0.01
N GLU A 220 15.61 -10.07 -0.55
CA GLU A 220 16.92 -9.75 0.03
C GLU A 220 16.69 -8.77 1.19
N THR A 221 16.28 -9.30 2.34
CA THR A 221 16.07 -8.57 3.59
C THR A 221 16.78 -9.34 4.71
N ASP A 222 17.35 -8.62 5.66
CA ASP A 222 18.01 -9.18 6.84
C ASP A 222 17.05 -10.12 7.63
N ASP A 223 17.53 -11.30 7.98
CA ASP A 223 16.72 -12.32 8.68
C ASP A 223 16.17 -11.85 10.03
N ASN A 224 16.89 -10.97 10.74
CA ASN A 224 16.40 -10.40 11.99
C ASN A 224 15.25 -9.43 11.74
N ILE A 225 15.26 -8.67 10.62
CA ILE A 225 14.12 -7.83 10.23
C ILE A 225 12.91 -8.71 9.89
N LYS A 226 13.10 -9.80 9.12
CA LYS A 226 12.04 -10.76 8.82
C LYS A 226 11.43 -11.36 10.08
N LYS A 227 12.28 -11.81 11.01
CA LYS A 227 11.87 -12.34 12.32
C LYS A 227 11.13 -11.30 13.16
N GLU A 228 11.63 -10.06 13.20
CA GLU A 228 10.96 -8.97 13.94
C GLU A 228 9.55 -8.73 13.41
N ILE A 229 9.39 -8.61 12.09
CA ILE A 229 8.09 -8.42 11.44
C ILE A 229 7.17 -9.59 11.79
N TYR A 230 7.61 -10.83 11.55
CA TYR A 230 6.79 -12.02 11.75
C TYR A 230 6.36 -12.19 13.21
N ASN A 231 7.28 -11.94 14.17
CA ASN A 231 6.99 -12.04 15.61
C ASN A 231 5.97 -11.00 16.09
N LYS A 232 5.83 -9.87 15.37
CA LYS A 232 4.83 -8.83 15.65
C LYS A 232 3.44 -9.17 15.08
N LEU A 233 3.33 -10.20 14.23
CA LEU A 233 2.04 -10.60 13.66
C LEU A 233 1.17 -11.34 14.69
N PRO A 234 -0.16 -11.10 14.69
CA PRO A 234 -1.05 -11.76 15.62
C PRO A 234 -1.24 -13.23 15.26
N LYS A 235 -1.41 -14.07 16.28
CA LYS A 235 -1.71 -15.50 16.12
C LYS A 235 -3.20 -15.79 15.88
N THR A 236 -4.06 -14.78 16.03
CA THR A 236 -5.51 -14.88 15.84
C THR A 236 -6.02 -13.67 15.06
N LEU A 237 -7.12 -13.87 14.33
CA LEU A 237 -7.73 -12.81 13.54
C LEU A 237 -8.88 -12.15 14.31
N ALA A 238 -8.66 -10.90 14.75
CA ALA A 238 -9.69 -10.11 15.40
C ALA A 238 -10.89 -9.85 14.47
N GLU A 239 -12.09 -9.71 15.04
CA GLU A 239 -13.33 -9.50 14.27
C GLU A 239 -13.25 -8.27 13.35
N ALA A 240 -12.66 -7.17 13.82
CA ALA A 240 -12.45 -5.98 13.00
C ALA A 240 -11.63 -6.25 11.73
N LYS A 241 -10.72 -7.24 11.76
CA LYS A 241 -9.94 -7.65 10.58
C LYS A 241 -10.74 -8.53 9.65
N LYS A 242 -11.60 -9.41 10.18
CA LYS A 242 -12.55 -10.18 9.36
C LYS A 242 -13.49 -9.25 8.58
N LYS A 243 -14.01 -8.19 9.24
CA LYS A 243 -14.82 -7.14 8.60
C LYS A 243 -14.07 -6.46 7.45
N LEU A 244 -12.81 -6.05 7.69
CA LEU A 244 -11.99 -5.43 6.66
C LEU A 244 -11.76 -6.36 5.45
N ILE A 245 -11.44 -7.63 5.69
CA ILE A 245 -11.22 -8.63 4.64
C ILE A 245 -12.51 -8.84 3.83
N PHE A 246 -13.67 -8.89 4.49
CA PHE A 246 -14.95 -8.98 3.78
C PHE A 246 -15.19 -7.76 2.88
N CYS A 247 -14.96 -6.54 3.40
CA CYS A 247 -15.04 -5.34 2.59
C CYS A 247 -14.12 -5.40 1.35
N TYR A 248 -12.88 -5.87 1.51
CA TYR A 248 -11.96 -6.03 0.37
C TYR A 248 -12.44 -7.07 -0.63
N LYS A 249 -12.88 -8.25 -0.17
CA LYS A 249 -13.45 -9.27 -1.04
C LYS A 249 -14.59 -8.68 -1.89
N SER A 250 -15.57 -8.04 -1.25
CA SER A 250 -16.74 -7.53 -1.97
C SER A 250 -16.40 -6.43 -2.96
N GLU A 251 -15.50 -5.51 -2.62
CA GLU A 251 -15.07 -4.47 -3.57
C GLU A 251 -14.25 -5.05 -4.72
N PHE A 252 -13.40 -6.05 -4.47
CA PHE A 252 -12.63 -6.71 -5.53
C PHE A 252 -13.52 -7.49 -6.50
N GLU A 253 -14.56 -8.16 -6.00
CA GLU A 253 -15.54 -8.84 -6.85
C GLU A 253 -16.29 -7.85 -7.76
N LYS A 254 -16.66 -6.66 -7.26
CA LYS A 254 -17.27 -5.58 -8.05
C LYS A 254 -16.31 -5.03 -9.11
N ILE A 255 -15.06 -4.76 -8.74
CA ILE A 255 -14.02 -4.28 -9.66
C ILE A 255 -13.77 -5.30 -10.77
N LYS A 256 -13.78 -6.59 -10.44
CA LYS A 256 -13.62 -7.67 -11.40
C LYS A 256 -14.80 -7.77 -12.36
N SER A 257 -16.03 -7.65 -11.88
CA SER A 257 -17.24 -7.67 -12.72
C SER A 257 -17.44 -6.39 -13.55
N GLY A 258 -16.65 -5.35 -13.30
CA GLY A 258 -16.79 -4.05 -13.97
C GLY A 258 -17.97 -3.23 -13.47
N CYS A 259 -18.57 -3.61 -12.33
CA CYS A 259 -19.64 -2.87 -11.68
C CYS A 259 -19.00 -1.87 -10.70
N SER A 260 -19.08 -0.57 -10.99
CA SER A 260 -18.58 0.50 -10.09
C SER A 260 -19.57 1.64 -10.02
#